data_AF-A0A6L8T5B7-F1
#
_entry.id   AF-A0A6L8T5B7-F1
#
_cell.length_a   1.000
_cell.length_b   1.000
_cell.length_c   1.000
_cell.angle_alpha   90.00
_cell.angle_beta   90.00
_cell.angle_gamma   90.00
#
_symmetry.space_group_name_H-M   'P 1'
#
loop_
_entity.id
_entity.type
_entity.pdbx_description
1 polymer ?
#
loop_
_entity_poly.entity_id
_entity_poly.type
_entity_poly.pdbx_seq_one_letter_code
_entity_poly.pdbx_strand_id
1 'polypeptide(L)'
;MMLTAALTFGAGSAYAADLPQEGGSEPTVTITPSPEVTPELPLPTSTPKPTPVPKNGLMKEGKVYRYYVNNKPVRNKWKKINGKYYWFKSNGVAAHDGYYKVKGVYYVFDKYARRVAPGKKAVVKVNGVKYFVDAKGRAVAGWNELNGKMYYVYKNGKCATNETVGGIKFNKNGYASNLTQARCKLAARNFIARHSNANASNYEKFRSCFYYIMAYTNFVGYMDPTPQEFKTKDWVYKYSLQMFQNGLTGNCYGIASSVAAIAKELGYEPYVITIPDGHSFVMINGLYYDNMYGTLFGAATRPAYTIEHKIKF
;
A
#
# COMPACT_ATOMS: atom_id res chain seq x y z
N MET A 1 -51.08 -28.31 -41.28
CA MET A 1 -51.72 -29.15 -42.32
C MET A 1 -50.78 -30.31 -42.58
N MET A 2 -51.23 -31.54 -42.27
CA MET A 2 -50.55 -32.83 -42.47
C MET A 2 -49.14 -33.02 -41.86
N LEU A 3 -48.59 -34.23 -41.72
CA LEU A 3 -49.01 -35.56 -41.22
C LEU A 3 -47.85 -36.51 -41.61
N THR A 4 -47.60 -37.58 -40.81
CA THR A 4 -46.91 -38.84 -41.24
C THR A 4 -45.43 -38.74 -41.68
N ALA A 5 -44.57 -39.79 -41.66
CA ALA A 5 -44.62 -41.22 -41.29
C ALA A 5 -43.13 -41.71 -41.17
N ALA A 6 -42.72 -42.93 -40.73
CA ALA A 6 -43.26 -44.05 -39.93
C ALA A 6 -42.12 -45.12 -39.75
N LEU A 7 -42.47 -46.36 -39.33
CA LEU A 7 -41.72 -47.66 -39.45
C LEU A 7 -40.68 -47.99 -38.33
N THR A 8 -40.97 -48.89 -37.36
CA THR A 8 -40.89 -50.40 -37.31
C THR A 8 -39.45 -50.95 -37.15
N PHE A 9 -39.09 -52.04 -36.46
CA PHE A 9 -39.73 -53.26 -35.87
C PHE A 9 -39.12 -53.54 -34.46
N GLY A 10 -39.39 -54.61 -33.66
CA GLY A 10 -40.31 -55.76 -33.68
C GLY A 10 -39.76 -57.00 -32.93
N ALA A 11 -40.61 -58.00 -32.60
CA ALA A 11 -40.33 -59.28 -31.88
C ALA A 11 -39.90 -59.19 -30.39
N GLY A 12 -40.18 -60.18 -29.50
CA GLY A 12 -40.88 -61.46 -29.68
C GLY A 12 -41.33 -62.12 -28.34
N SER A 13 -42.10 -63.21 -28.43
CA SER A 13 -42.91 -63.82 -27.35
C SER A 13 -42.20 -64.92 -26.51
N ALA A 14 -42.77 -65.26 -25.34
CA ALA A 14 -42.82 -66.66 -24.83
C ALA A 14 -43.89 -66.89 -23.73
N TYR A 15 -44.75 -67.90 -23.97
CA TYR A 15 -45.35 -68.96 -23.11
C TYR A 15 -45.25 -68.93 -21.56
N ALA A 16 -46.10 -69.61 -20.76
CA ALA A 16 -47.46 -70.21 -20.89
C ALA A 16 -47.84 -70.92 -19.55
N ALA A 17 -49.08 -71.46 -19.49
CA ALA A 17 -49.57 -72.61 -18.68
C ALA A 17 -50.65 -72.31 -17.61
N ASP A 18 -51.68 -73.16 -17.62
CA ASP A 18 -52.97 -73.06 -16.91
C ASP A 18 -53.15 -74.09 -15.78
N LEU A 19 -54.34 -74.02 -15.13
CA LEU A 19 -55.11 -75.07 -14.43
C LEU A 19 -55.02 -75.13 -12.88
N PRO A 20 -56.08 -75.59 -12.17
CA PRO A 20 -57.51 -75.75 -12.56
C PRO A 20 -58.53 -75.11 -11.58
N GLN A 21 -59.83 -75.19 -11.93
CA GLN A 21 -60.98 -74.86 -11.07
C GLN A 21 -61.41 -76.04 -10.18
N GLU A 22 -61.99 -75.72 -9.01
CA GLU A 22 -63.28 -76.19 -8.44
C GLU A 22 -63.48 -75.43 -7.10
N GLY A 23 -64.67 -75.15 -6.55
CA GLY A 23 -66.03 -75.57 -6.90
C GLY A 23 -66.81 -75.81 -5.60
N GLY A 24 -67.51 -74.81 -5.05
CA GLY A 24 -68.24 -74.98 -3.76
C GLY A 24 -69.10 -73.77 -3.39
N SER A 25 -70.35 -74.03 -3.01
CA SER A 25 -71.43 -73.05 -2.84
C SER A 25 -71.99 -72.99 -1.42
N GLU A 26 -72.31 -71.80 -0.90
CA GLU A 26 -73.58 -71.45 -0.22
C GLU A 26 -73.62 -69.98 0.25
N PRO A 27 -74.80 -69.40 0.59
CA PRO A 27 -74.98 -67.93 0.66
C PRO A 27 -74.86 -67.29 2.05
N THR A 28 -74.27 -66.09 2.04
CA THR A 28 -74.60 -64.87 2.81
C THR A 28 -75.14 -64.98 4.25
N VAL A 29 -74.31 -64.55 5.21
CA VAL A 29 -74.77 -63.93 6.48
C VAL A 29 -74.12 -62.54 6.60
N THR A 30 -74.92 -61.48 6.57
CA THR A 30 -74.43 -60.11 6.71
C THR A 30 -74.24 -59.76 8.19
N ILE A 31 -73.00 -59.57 8.62
CA ILE A 31 -72.68 -59.06 9.97
C ILE A 31 -72.03 -57.68 9.82
N THR A 32 -72.66 -56.67 10.40
CA THR A 32 -72.14 -55.30 10.43
C THR A 32 -71.02 -55.18 11.47
N PRO A 33 -69.77 -54.83 11.11
CA PRO A 33 -68.72 -54.59 12.09
C PRO A 33 -68.93 -53.26 12.84
N SER A 34 -68.74 -53.30 14.16
CA SER A 34 -68.67 -52.16 15.07
C SER A 34 -67.48 -51.25 14.75
N PRO A 35 -67.53 -49.92 14.98
CA PRO A 35 -66.38 -49.05 14.75
C PRO A 35 -65.18 -49.43 15.63
N GLU A 36 -64.01 -49.41 15.01
CA GLU A 36 -62.72 -49.75 15.61
C GLU A 36 -62.16 -48.54 16.38
N VAL A 37 -61.88 -48.72 17.68
CA VAL A 37 -61.33 -47.64 18.53
C VAL A 37 -59.82 -47.55 18.33
N THR A 38 -59.38 -46.57 17.55
CA THR A 38 -57.95 -46.26 17.40
C THR A 38 -57.37 -45.65 18.68
N PRO A 39 -56.27 -46.17 19.25
CA PRO A 39 -55.63 -45.56 20.42
C PRO A 39 -54.92 -44.26 20.04
N GLU A 40 -55.26 -43.17 20.72
CA GLU A 40 -54.67 -41.84 20.47
C GLU A 40 -53.24 -41.77 21.03
N LEU A 41 -52.26 -41.53 20.14
CA LEU A 41 -50.86 -41.35 20.51
C LEU A 41 -50.66 -40.04 21.29
N PRO A 42 -49.91 -40.02 22.41
CA PRO A 42 -49.72 -38.83 23.21
C PRO A 42 -48.99 -37.73 22.41
N LEU A 43 -49.55 -36.53 22.45
CA LEU A 43 -49.04 -35.34 21.75
C LEU A 43 -47.58 -35.05 22.16
N PRO A 44 -46.65 -34.78 21.21
CA PRO A 44 -45.26 -34.50 21.56
C PRO A 44 -45.14 -33.19 22.35
N THR A 45 -44.72 -33.31 23.61
CA THR A 45 -44.42 -32.16 24.48
C THR A 45 -43.31 -31.31 23.86
N SER A 46 -43.66 -30.08 23.48
CA SER A 46 -42.70 -29.13 22.91
C SER A 46 -41.61 -28.79 23.91
N THR A 47 -40.36 -29.15 23.60
CA THR A 47 -39.21 -28.68 24.38
C THR A 47 -39.13 -27.16 24.32
N PRO A 48 -38.85 -26.46 25.45
CA PRO A 48 -38.76 -25.01 25.45
C PRO A 48 -37.59 -24.56 24.56
N LYS A 49 -37.92 -23.81 23.51
CA LYS A 49 -36.95 -23.20 22.60
C LYS A 49 -35.90 -22.42 23.41
N PRO A 50 -34.59 -22.71 23.28
CA PRO A 50 -33.59 -22.10 24.14
C PRO A 50 -33.60 -20.57 23.99
N THR A 51 -33.87 -19.88 25.10
CA THR A 51 -33.87 -18.42 25.16
C THR A 51 -32.52 -17.89 24.70
N PRO A 52 -32.45 -17.01 23.68
CA PRO A 52 -31.17 -16.57 23.14
C PRO A 52 -30.36 -15.81 24.21
N VAL A 53 -29.23 -16.41 24.61
CA VAL A 53 -28.32 -15.83 25.62
C VAL A 53 -27.93 -14.41 25.20
N PRO A 54 -28.15 -13.38 26.05
CA PRO A 54 -27.84 -12.00 25.72
C PRO A 54 -26.37 -11.81 25.31
N LYS A 55 -26.16 -11.34 24.07
CA LYS A 55 -24.82 -10.98 23.58
C LYS A 55 -24.30 -9.77 24.36
N ASN A 56 -23.19 -9.96 25.05
CA ASN A 56 -22.42 -8.93 25.74
C ASN A 56 -20.93 -9.21 25.55
N GLY A 57 -20.09 -8.18 25.46
CA GLY A 57 -18.65 -8.35 25.25
C GLY A 57 -18.24 -8.59 23.79
N LEU A 58 -17.00 -9.06 23.59
CA LEU A 58 -16.40 -9.28 22.26
C LEU A 58 -16.78 -10.66 21.71
N MET A 59 -17.48 -10.68 20.60
CA MET A 59 -17.90 -11.91 19.91
C MET A 59 -17.20 -12.04 18.55
N LYS A 60 -16.79 -13.26 18.20
CA LYS A 60 -16.35 -13.62 16.86
C LYS A 60 -17.54 -14.19 16.10
N GLU A 61 -17.94 -13.55 15.01
CA GLU A 61 -19.05 -13.96 14.15
C GLU A 61 -18.48 -14.33 12.78
N GLY A 62 -18.36 -15.64 12.51
CA GLY A 62 -17.67 -16.15 11.33
C GLY A 62 -16.21 -15.66 11.25
N LYS A 63 -15.89 -14.86 10.23
CA LYS A 63 -14.54 -14.28 10.00
C LYS A 63 -14.34 -12.91 10.66
N VAL A 64 -15.35 -12.32 11.30
CA VAL A 64 -15.29 -10.95 11.84
C VAL A 64 -15.47 -10.88 13.36
N TYR A 65 -15.12 -9.74 13.95
CA TYR A 65 -15.33 -9.45 15.36
C TYR A 65 -16.35 -8.32 15.54
N ARG A 66 -17.20 -8.45 16.57
CA ARG A 66 -18.15 -7.42 17.04
C ARG A 66 -18.06 -7.30 18.55
N TYR A 67 -18.49 -6.17 19.09
CA TYR A 67 -18.64 -6.00 20.54
C TYR A 67 -20.07 -5.57 20.85
N TYR A 68 -20.70 -6.26 21.79
CA TYR A 68 -22.09 -6.02 22.18
C TYR A 68 -22.17 -5.46 23.60
N VAL A 69 -23.19 -4.62 23.83
CA VAL A 69 -23.66 -4.21 25.16
C VAL A 69 -25.18 -4.36 25.13
N ASN A 70 -25.72 -5.19 26.02
CA ASN A 70 -27.16 -5.48 26.11
C ASN A 70 -27.80 -5.81 24.75
N ASN A 71 -27.25 -6.81 24.04
CA ASN A 71 -27.61 -7.21 22.66
C ASN A 71 -27.39 -6.15 21.55
N LYS A 72 -27.01 -4.91 21.88
CA LYS A 72 -26.78 -3.84 20.89
C LYS A 72 -25.29 -3.79 20.47
N PRO A 73 -24.95 -3.86 19.18
CA PRO A 73 -23.56 -3.81 18.73
C PRO A 73 -23.00 -2.38 18.84
N VAL A 74 -21.82 -2.25 19.43
CA VAL A 74 -21.06 -0.99 19.49
C VAL A 74 -20.61 -0.57 18.09
N ARG A 75 -20.76 0.72 17.76
CA ARG A 75 -20.48 1.32 16.46
C ARG A 75 -19.67 2.60 16.65
N ASN A 76 -18.83 2.95 15.67
CA ASN A 76 -18.03 4.18 15.60
C ASN A 76 -17.23 4.52 16.88
N LYS A 77 -16.70 3.51 17.58
CA LYS A 77 -16.05 3.69 18.89
C LYS A 77 -14.85 2.79 19.09
N TRP A 78 -13.85 3.30 19.80
CA TRP A 78 -12.74 2.50 20.34
C TRP A 78 -13.19 1.73 21.59
N LYS A 79 -12.76 0.49 21.73
CA LYS A 79 -12.83 -0.26 23.00
C LYS A 79 -11.44 -0.81 23.34
N LYS A 80 -11.04 -0.69 24.61
CA LYS A 80 -9.91 -1.41 25.19
C LYS A 80 -10.45 -2.70 25.82
N ILE A 81 -9.89 -3.84 25.45
CA ILE A 81 -10.31 -5.18 25.89
C ILE A 81 -9.03 -5.98 26.13
N ASN A 82 -8.83 -6.48 27.35
CA ASN A 82 -7.63 -7.24 27.77
C ASN A 82 -6.31 -6.56 27.33
N GLY A 83 -6.22 -5.24 27.56
CA GLY A 83 -5.08 -4.40 27.18
C GLY A 83 -4.96 -4.06 25.69
N LYS A 84 -5.72 -4.69 24.80
CA LYS A 84 -5.69 -4.46 23.33
C LYS A 84 -6.79 -3.48 22.89
N TYR A 85 -6.54 -2.74 21.81
CA TYR A 85 -7.47 -1.76 21.28
C TYR A 85 -8.15 -2.26 20.01
N TYR A 86 -9.47 -2.05 19.94
CA TYR A 86 -10.33 -2.41 18.82
C TYR A 86 -11.11 -1.17 18.38
N TRP A 87 -11.28 -0.98 17.07
CA TRP A 87 -12.16 0.05 16.52
C TRP A 87 -13.37 -0.60 15.86
N PHE A 88 -14.58 -0.29 16.34
CA PHE A 88 -15.81 -0.75 15.72
C PHE A 88 -16.30 0.27 14.70
N LYS A 89 -16.49 -0.19 13.45
CA LYS A 89 -16.95 0.60 12.31
C LYS A 89 -18.44 0.97 12.46
N SER A 90 -18.98 1.76 11.54
CA SER A 90 -20.40 2.16 11.51
C SER A 90 -21.35 0.97 11.45
N ASN A 91 -20.98 -0.10 10.75
CA ASN A 91 -21.74 -1.35 10.67
C ASN A 91 -21.53 -2.29 11.89
N GLY A 92 -20.83 -1.84 12.93
CA GLY A 92 -20.55 -2.59 14.16
C GLY A 92 -19.52 -3.72 14.04
N VAL A 93 -18.91 -3.90 12.86
CA VAL A 93 -17.78 -4.83 12.66
C VAL A 93 -16.48 -4.13 13.06
N ALA A 94 -15.59 -4.83 13.74
CA ALA A 94 -14.26 -4.30 14.05
C ALA A 94 -13.42 -4.07 12.78
N ALA A 95 -12.51 -3.08 12.80
CA ALA A 95 -11.45 -3.00 11.81
C ALA A 95 -10.44 -4.13 12.02
N HIS A 96 -10.04 -4.83 10.95
CA HIS A 96 -9.15 -5.99 11.02
C HIS A 96 -8.32 -6.13 9.75
N ASP A 97 -7.23 -6.89 9.86
CA ASP A 97 -6.43 -7.44 8.77
C ASP A 97 -5.95 -6.44 7.69
N GLY A 98 -5.62 -5.22 8.13
CA GLY A 98 -5.24 -4.13 7.25
C GLY A 98 -5.31 -2.77 7.96
N TYR A 99 -5.48 -1.71 7.18
CA TYR A 99 -5.59 -0.35 7.68
C TYR A 99 -7.05 0.12 7.77
N TYR A 100 -7.34 1.04 8.68
CA TYR A 100 -8.62 1.75 8.73
C TYR A 100 -8.43 3.20 9.20
N LYS A 101 -9.23 4.13 8.64
CA LYS A 101 -9.16 5.57 8.96
C LYS A 101 -10.11 5.92 10.10
N VAL A 102 -9.60 6.47 11.19
CA VAL A 102 -10.37 6.91 12.36
C VAL A 102 -10.06 8.38 12.61
N LYS A 103 -11.07 9.26 12.47
CA LYS A 103 -10.94 10.72 12.68
C LYS A 103 -9.70 11.31 11.99
N GLY A 104 -9.56 11.09 10.68
CA GLY A 104 -8.41 11.56 9.89
C GLY A 104 -7.18 10.63 9.90
N VAL A 105 -6.92 9.92 11.00
CA VAL A 105 -5.71 9.13 11.22
C VAL A 105 -5.88 7.69 10.77
N TYR A 106 -4.92 7.15 10.04
CA TYR A 106 -4.90 5.73 9.68
C TYR A 106 -4.24 4.88 10.77
N TYR A 107 -4.88 3.77 11.11
CA TYR A 107 -4.39 2.77 12.07
C TYR A 107 -4.34 1.39 11.42
N VAL A 108 -3.38 0.56 11.81
CA VAL A 108 -3.24 -0.82 11.32
C VAL A 108 -3.77 -1.82 12.35
N PHE A 109 -4.50 -2.84 11.89
CA PHE A 109 -5.15 -3.87 12.69
C PHE A 109 -4.75 -5.25 12.19
N ASP A 110 -4.47 -6.20 13.09
CA ASP A 110 -4.14 -7.58 12.74
C ASP A 110 -5.37 -8.41 12.36
N LYS A 111 -5.15 -9.68 11.98
CA LYS A 111 -6.20 -10.65 11.63
C LYS A 111 -7.19 -10.96 12.77
N TYR A 112 -6.91 -10.53 14.00
CA TYR A 112 -7.75 -10.67 15.18
C TYR A 112 -8.44 -9.35 15.58
N ALA A 113 -8.48 -8.38 14.65
CA ALA A 113 -9.04 -7.03 14.84
C ALA A 113 -8.33 -6.16 15.91
N ARG A 114 -7.14 -6.55 16.35
CA ARG A 114 -6.37 -5.80 17.35
C ARG A 114 -5.53 -4.74 16.65
N ARG A 115 -5.59 -3.50 17.13
CA ARG A 115 -4.69 -2.43 16.66
C ARG A 115 -3.23 -2.83 16.92
N VAL A 116 -2.44 -2.89 15.87
CA VAL A 116 -1.00 -3.16 15.94
C VAL A 116 -0.32 -1.95 16.59
N ALA A 117 0.40 -2.15 17.70
CA ALA A 117 1.08 -1.09 18.43
C ALA A 117 2.47 -1.59 18.88
N PRO A 118 3.52 -1.42 18.05
CA PRO A 118 4.83 -2.05 18.24
C PRO A 118 5.74 -1.32 19.25
N GLY A 119 5.26 -0.29 19.96
CA GLY A 119 6.02 0.41 21.00
C GLY A 119 7.12 1.37 20.51
N LYS A 120 7.59 1.20 19.28
CA LYS A 120 8.51 2.10 18.55
C LYS A 120 8.09 2.27 17.09
N LYS A 121 8.72 3.19 16.34
CA LYS A 121 8.55 3.22 14.87
C LYS A 121 8.97 1.88 14.28
N ALA A 122 8.13 1.27 13.43
CA ALA A 122 8.39 -0.04 12.86
C ALA A 122 7.68 -0.25 11.53
N VAL A 123 8.26 -1.12 10.69
CA VAL A 123 7.57 -1.73 9.56
C VAL A 123 6.95 -3.04 10.05
N VAL A 124 5.63 -3.16 9.95
CA VAL A 124 4.84 -4.33 10.36
C VAL A 124 4.20 -5.00 9.14
N LYS A 125 4.13 -6.33 9.11
CA LYS A 125 3.50 -7.08 8.02
C LYS A 125 2.10 -7.55 8.44
N VAL A 126 1.08 -7.18 7.70
CA VAL A 126 -0.33 -7.55 7.93
C VAL A 126 -0.95 -7.92 6.59
N ASN A 127 -1.57 -9.10 6.50
CA ASN A 127 -2.13 -9.67 5.27
C ASN A 127 -1.21 -9.52 4.04
N GLY A 128 0.03 -10.00 4.16
CA GLY A 128 1.05 -9.88 3.10
C GLY A 128 1.67 -8.48 2.95
N VAL A 129 0.91 -7.42 3.19
CA VAL A 129 1.29 -6.01 2.99
C VAL A 129 2.16 -5.48 4.14
N LYS A 130 3.14 -4.66 3.82
CA LYS A 130 3.98 -3.95 4.80
C LYS A 130 3.39 -2.58 5.11
N TYR A 131 3.36 -2.21 6.39
CA TYR A 131 2.92 -0.91 6.86
C TYR A 131 3.98 -0.26 7.73
N PHE A 132 4.22 1.03 7.57
CA PHE A 132 5.07 1.82 8.48
C PHE A 132 4.18 2.51 9.51
N VAL A 133 4.40 2.21 10.79
CA VAL A 133 3.62 2.75 11.90
C VAL A 133 4.50 3.31 13.02
N ASP A 134 3.94 4.23 13.80
CA ASP A 134 4.54 4.70 15.04
C ASP A 134 4.30 3.72 16.22
N ALA A 135 4.85 4.05 17.38
CA ALA A 135 4.70 3.29 18.62
C ALA A 135 3.24 2.96 18.99
N LYS A 136 2.29 3.82 18.63
CA LYS A 136 0.86 3.72 18.95
C LYS A 136 0.05 3.08 17.81
N GLY A 137 0.67 2.67 16.71
CA GLY A 137 0.01 2.05 15.57
C GLY A 137 -0.58 3.02 14.54
N ARG A 138 -0.23 4.31 14.61
CA ARG A 138 -0.62 5.30 13.61
C ARG A 138 0.29 5.17 12.39
N ALA A 139 -0.29 5.20 11.19
CA ALA A 139 0.48 5.25 9.95
C ALA A 139 1.41 6.48 9.91
N VAL A 140 2.65 6.29 9.47
CA VAL A 140 3.62 7.38 9.25
C VAL A 140 3.90 7.49 7.76
N ALA A 141 3.19 8.39 7.08
CA ALA A 141 3.31 8.58 5.64
C ALA A 141 4.61 9.30 5.23
N GLY A 142 4.91 9.32 3.94
CA GLY A 142 6.06 10.00 3.35
C GLY A 142 7.35 9.17 3.34
N TRP A 143 8.47 9.85 3.11
CA TRP A 143 9.82 9.26 3.13
C TRP A 143 10.26 9.06 4.58
N ASN A 144 10.65 7.84 4.94
CA ASN A 144 11.05 7.45 6.29
C ASN A 144 12.32 6.60 6.23
N GLU A 145 13.34 6.97 7.01
CA GLU A 145 14.49 6.09 7.26
C GLU A 145 14.27 5.24 8.52
N LEU A 146 14.62 3.96 8.45
CA LEU A 146 14.63 3.05 9.59
C LEU A 146 15.74 2.01 9.41
N ASN A 147 16.64 1.88 10.38
CA ASN A 147 17.74 0.90 10.39
C ASN A 147 18.56 0.89 9.08
N GLY A 148 18.99 2.08 8.63
CA GLY A 148 19.79 2.25 7.39
C GLY A 148 19.03 1.97 6.09
N LYS A 149 17.70 1.87 6.12
CA LYS A 149 16.84 1.59 4.96
C LYS A 149 15.83 2.72 4.76
N MET A 150 15.70 3.17 3.51
CA MET A 150 14.74 4.19 3.11
C MET A 150 13.42 3.57 2.62
N TYR A 151 12.31 4.02 3.17
CA TYR A 151 10.94 3.60 2.85
C TYR A 151 10.14 4.79 2.34
N TYR A 152 9.36 4.59 1.27
CA TYR A 152 8.24 5.49 0.95
C TYR A 152 6.94 4.88 1.47
N VAL A 153 6.12 5.70 2.12
CA VAL A 153 4.91 5.25 2.79
C VAL A 153 3.71 6.07 2.32
N TYR A 154 2.70 5.39 1.78
CA TYR A 154 1.45 6.00 1.36
C TYR A 154 0.63 6.53 2.55
N LYS A 155 -0.33 7.44 2.29
CA LYS A 155 -1.17 8.07 3.34
C LYS A 155 -1.87 7.06 4.27
N ASN A 156 -2.20 5.88 3.76
CA ASN A 156 -2.82 4.77 4.51
C ASN A 156 -1.84 3.92 5.32
N GLY A 157 -0.55 4.24 5.30
CA GLY A 157 0.53 3.54 6.00
C GLY A 157 1.19 2.43 5.20
N LYS A 158 0.72 2.06 4.01
CA LYS A 158 1.38 1.03 3.18
C LYS A 158 2.77 1.49 2.73
N CYS A 159 3.78 0.64 2.90
CA CYS A 159 5.10 0.87 2.29
C CYS A 159 5.04 0.53 0.79
N ALA A 160 5.71 1.32 -0.04
CA ALA A 160 5.99 0.96 -1.42
C ALA A 160 6.73 -0.39 -1.50
N THR A 161 6.43 -1.25 -2.48
CA THR A 161 7.08 -2.56 -2.66
C THR A 161 6.98 -3.02 -4.12
N ASN A 162 8.12 -3.39 -4.73
CA ASN A 162 8.21 -3.78 -6.16
C ASN A 162 7.67 -2.71 -7.12
N GLU A 163 7.92 -1.44 -6.83
CA GLU A 163 7.38 -0.30 -7.57
C GLU A 163 8.39 0.86 -7.61
N THR A 164 8.12 1.87 -8.44
CA THR A 164 8.93 3.09 -8.51
C THR A 164 8.11 4.29 -8.04
N VAL A 165 8.60 5.03 -7.04
CA VAL A 165 7.94 6.24 -6.53
C VAL A 165 8.87 7.44 -6.69
N GLY A 166 8.45 8.40 -7.52
CA GLY A 166 9.21 9.64 -7.76
C GLY A 166 10.65 9.39 -8.25
N GLY A 167 10.85 8.40 -9.12
CA GLY A 167 12.17 8.01 -9.63
C GLY A 167 12.93 6.97 -8.79
N ILE A 168 12.54 6.73 -7.53
CA ILE A 168 13.21 5.75 -6.66
C ILE A 168 12.53 4.38 -6.80
N LYS A 169 13.32 3.35 -7.16
CA LYS A 169 12.88 1.95 -7.19
C LYS A 169 12.86 1.35 -5.78
N PHE A 170 11.78 0.66 -5.42
CA PHE A 170 11.60 -0.07 -4.16
C PHE A 170 11.54 -1.59 -4.40
N ASN A 171 12.32 -2.35 -3.64
CA ASN A 171 12.44 -3.80 -3.81
C ASN A 171 11.32 -4.61 -3.11
N LYS A 172 11.37 -5.94 -3.21
CA LYS A 172 10.39 -6.87 -2.59
C LYS A 172 10.29 -6.77 -1.07
N ASN A 173 11.32 -6.24 -0.41
CA ASN A 173 11.35 -6.00 1.02
C ASN A 173 10.81 -4.60 1.41
N GLY A 174 10.47 -3.78 0.42
CA GLY A 174 9.76 -2.50 0.57
C GLY A 174 10.65 -1.31 0.91
N TYR A 175 11.97 -1.43 0.78
CA TYR A 175 12.91 -0.32 0.88
C TYR A 175 13.57 -0.01 -0.46
N ALA A 176 14.12 1.20 -0.58
CA ALA A 176 14.76 1.69 -1.80
C ALA A 176 15.93 0.78 -2.22
N SER A 177 16.06 0.54 -3.53
CA SER A 177 17.16 -0.24 -4.10
C SER A 177 18.46 0.56 -4.19
N ASN A 178 18.38 1.87 -4.43
CA ASN A 178 19.51 2.80 -4.29
C ASN A 178 19.27 3.70 -3.06
N LEU A 179 20.04 3.45 -2.00
CA LEU A 179 19.91 4.17 -0.72
C LEU A 179 20.39 5.62 -0.82
N THR A 180 21.50 5.86 -1.53
CA THR A 180 22.09 7.18 -1.73
C THR A 180 21.14 8.09 -2.51
N GLN A 181 20.55 7.60 -3.60
CA GLN A 181 19.55 8.32 -4.39
C GLN A 181 18.31 8.68 -3.54
N ALA A 182 17.82 7.74 -2.73
CA ALA A 182 16.66 7.97 -1.86
C ALA A 182 16.94 9.00 -0.74
N ARG A 183 18.15 8.98 -0.16
CA ARG A 183 18.59 9.97 0.83
C ARG A 183 18.82 11.35 0.20
N CYS A 184 19.50 11.42 -0.95
CA CYS A 184 19.69 12.63 -1.75
C CYS A 184 18.34 13.32 -2.03
N LYS A 185 17.36 12.53 -2.50
CA LYS A 185 15.98 12.99 -2.72
C LYS A 185 15.32 13.61 -1.48
N LEU A 186 15.41 12.95 -0.33
CA LEU A 186 14.86 13.49 0.92
C LEU A 186 15.62 14.76 1.36
N ALA A 187 16.95 14.78 1.22
CA ALA A 187 17.77 15.94 1.55
C ALA A 187 17.41 17.15 0.68
N ALA A 188 17.27 16.99 -0.63
CA ALA A 188 16.85 18.04 -1.56
C ALA A 188 15.45 18.59 -1.21
N ARG A 189 14.47 17.72 -0.89
CA ARG A 189 13.12 18.16 -0.45
C ARG A 189 13.18 18.96 0.85
N ASN A 190 14.00 18.53 1.81
CA ASN A 190 14.18 19.25 3.08
C ASN A 190 14.91 20.58 2.87
N PHE A 191 15.86 20.65 1.93
CA PHE A 191 16.56 21.87 1.55
C PHE A 191 15.58 22.88 0.94
N ILE A 192 14.78 22.47 -0.05
CA ILE A 192 13.72 23.29 -0.65
C ILE A 192 12.79 23.85 0.43
N ALA A 193 12.31 23.00 1.34
CA ALA A 193 11.40 23.41 2.40
C ALA A 193 12.01 24.40 3.42
N ARG A 194 13.34 24.45 3.56
CA ARG A 194 14.05 25.39 4.45
C ARG A 194 14.44 26.69 3.76
N HIS A 195 14.78 26.63 2.47
CA HIS A 195 15.40 27.73 1.71
C HIS A 195 14.48 28.28 0.61
N SER A 196 13.16 28.09 0.72
CA SER A 196 12.16 28.70 -0.16
C SER A 196 10.80 28.88 0.53
N ASN A 197 9.96 29.75 -0.02
CA ASN A 197 8.58 29.94 0.45
C ASN A 197 7.67 28.81 -0.07
N ALA A 198 6.92 28.16 0.81
CA ALA A 198 6.03 27.06 0.46
C ALA A 198 4.97 27.41 -0.61
N ASN A 199 4.51 28.68 -0.63
CA ASN A 199 3.49 29.18 -1.55
C ASN A 199 4.05 29.67 -2.89
N ALA A 200 5.37 29.82 -3.03
CA ALA A 200 5.99 30.29 -4.27
C ALA A 200 5.93 29.25 -5.39
N SER A 201 6.05 29.69 -6.64
CA SER A 201 6.16 28.82 -7.81
C SER A 201 7.42 27.95 -7.76
N ASN A 202 7.45 26.87 -8.56
CA ASN A 202 8.64 26.02 -8.63
C ASN A 202 9.86 26.76 -9.19
N TYR A 203 9.67 27.78 -10.03
CA TYR A 203 10.75 28.64 -10.53
C TYR A 203 11.34 29.49 -9.40
N GLU A 204 10.51 30.18 -8.62
CA GLU A 204 10.95 31.00 -7.49
C GLU A 204 11.61 30.15 -6.40
N LYS A 205 11.06 28.96 -6.11
CA LYS A 205 11.67 27.99 -5.19
C LYS A 205 13.06 27.56 -5.68
N PHE A 206 13.19 27.26 -6.97
CA PHE A 206 14.47 26.88 -7.56
C PHE A 206 15.47 28.03 -7.50
N ARG A 207 15.05 29.25 -7.86
CA ARG A 207 15.85 30.48 -7.80
C ARG A 207 16.36 30.74 -6.38
N SER A 208 15.48 30.72 -5.39
CA SER A 208 15.81 30.90 -3.97
C SER A 208 16.85 29.88 -3.49
N CYS A 209 16.62 28.60 -3.76
CA CYS A 209 17.55 27.54 -3.36
C CYS A 209 18.88 27.61 -4.11
N PHE A 210 18.88 27.97 -5.39
CA PHE A 210 20.09 28.13 -6.21
C PHE A 210 20.98 29.22 -5.64
N TYR A 211 20.47 30.44 -5.45
CA TYR A 211 21.27 31.54 -4.91
C TYR A 211 21.71 31.28 -3.46
N TYR A 212 20.93 30.55 -2.66
CA TYR A 212 21.40 30.10 -1.35
C TYR A 212 22.63 29.18 -1.48
N ILE A 213 22.64 28.23 -2.42
CA ILE A 213 23.83 27.39 -2.66
C ILE A 213 25.02 28.27 -3.07
N MET A 214 24.84 29.21 -3.98
CA MET A 214 25.95 30.09 -4.43
C MET A 214 26.50 30.95 -3.29
N ALA A 215 25.65 31.51 -2.44
CA ALA A 215 26.04 32.42 -1.37
C ALA A 215 26.66 31.72 -0.14
N TYR A 216 26.28 30.46 0.12
CA TYR A 216 26.68 29.73 1.33
C TYR A 216 27.51 28.47 1.07
N THR A 217 27.98 28.22 -0.15
CA THR A 217 28.93 27.13 -0.41
C THR A 217 30.31 27.48 0.14
N ASN A 218 30.81 26.64 1.04
CA ASN A 218 32.22 26.66 1.45
C ASN A 218 33.04 25.89 0.40
N PHE A 219 33.65 26.62 -0.53
CA PHE A 219 34.32 26.01 -1.68
C PHE A 219 35.66 25.36 -1.31
N VAL A 220 35.87 24.11 -1.69
CA VAL A 220 37.11 23.35 -1.45
C VAL A 220 37.56 22.57 -2.69
N GLY A 221 38.86 22.60 -2.99
CA GLY A 221 39.42 22.02 -4.22
C GLY A 221 39.79 20.53 -4.16
N TYR A 222 39.45 19.79 -3.11
CA TYR A 222 39.89 18.39 -2.89
C TYR A 222 38.73 17.38 -2.86
N MET A 223 37.52 17.78 -3.23
CA MET A 223 36.30 16.96 -3.12
C MET A 223 35.80 16.44 -4.47
N ASP A 224 36.69 16.09 -5.37
CA ASP A 224 36.33 15.61 -6.70
C ASP A 224 35.78 14.17 -6.65
N PRO A 225 34.92 13.76 -7.60
CA PRO A 225 34.62 12.36 -7.84
C PRO A 225 35.88 11.59 -8.21
N THR A 226 36.06 10.39 -7.66
CA THR A 226 37.20 9.55 -8.05
C THR A 226 37.07 9.07 -9.51
N PRO A 227 38.16 8.71 -10.20
CA PRO A 227 38.11 8.16 -11.57
C PRO A 227 37.22 6.91 -11.71
N GLN A 228 36.98 6.17 -10.62
CA GLN A 228 36.06 5.04 -10.62
C GLN A 228 34.60 5.46 -10.42
N GLU A 229 34.35 6.55 -9.70
CA GLU A 229 33.01 7.10 -9.51
C GLU A 229 32.48 7.79 -10.77
N PHE A 230 33.33 8.49 -11.53
CA PHE A 230 32.96 9.09 -12.83
C PHE A 230 32.44 8.06 -13.86
N LYS A 231 32.91 6.81 -13.80
CA LYS A 231 32.39 5.70 -14.63
C LYS A 231 30.94 5.32 -14.27
N THR A 232 30.45 5.74 -13.11
CA THR A 232 29.07 5.54 -12.66
C THR A 232 28.24 6.80 -12.93
N LYS A 233 26.92 6.65 -13.08
CA LYS A 233 26.00 7.80 -13.14
C LYS A 233 25.45 8.21 -11.78
N ASP A 234 25.86 7.52 -10.71
CA ASP A 234 25.28 7.65 -9.37
C ASP A 234 26.07 8.61 -8.45
N TRP A 235 27.29 9.02 -8.84
CA TRP A 235 28.10 9.95 -8.04
C TRP A 235 27.36 11.26 -7.79
N VAL A 236 26.56 11.75 -8.74
CA VAL A 236 25.76 12.98 -8.58
C VAL A 236 24.85 12.92 -7.34
N TYR A 237 24.31 11.75 -7.00
CA TYR A 237 23.51 11.59 -5.78
C TYR A 237 24.37 11.61 -4.51
N LYS A 238 25.58 11.05 -4.54
CA LYS A 238 26.55 11.07 -3.43
C LYS A 238 26.98 12.50 -3.13
N TYR A 239 27.47 13.23 -4.14
CA TYR A 239 28.03 14.57 -3.95
C TYR A 239 26.95 15.60 -3.61
N SER A 240 25.74 15.48 -4.15
CA SER A 240 24.59 16.26 -3.69
C SER A 240 24.21 15.96 -2.23
N LEU A 241 24.13 14.68 -1.85
CA LEU A 241 23.79 14.30 -0.48
C LEU A 241 24.84 14.80 0.52
N GLN A 242 26.12 14.72 0.15
CA GLN A 242 27.24 15.21 0.95
C GLN A 242 27.12 16.72 1.21
N MET A 243 26.91 17.54 0.17
CA MET A 243 26.67 18.99 0.28
C MET A 243 25.51 19.31 1.25
N PHE A 244 24.38 18.59 1.15
CA PHE A 244 23.25 18.82 2.06
C PHE A 244 23.48 18.32 3.50
N GLN A 245 24.52 17.53 3.75
CA GLN A 245 24.86 16.97 5.07
C GLN A 245 26.01 17.70 5.78
N ASN A 246 26.95 18.31 5.03
CA ASN A 246 28.15 18.94 5.56
C ASN A 246 28.12 20.48 5.55
N GLY A 247 26.93 21.09 5.45
CA GLY A 247 26.78 22.54 5.43
C GLY A 247 27.25 23.19 4.13
N LEU A 248 26.99 22.56 2.98
CA LEU A 248 27.38 23.03 1.65
C LEU A 248 28.91 23.19 1.48
N THR A 249 29.71 22.28 2.06
CA THR A 249 31.15 22.25 1.79
C THR A 249 31.44 21.34 0.59
N GLY A 250 32.08 21.87 -0.46
CA GLY A 250 32.39 21.10 -1.67
C GLY A 250 32.89 21.97 -2.82
N ASN A 251 32.76 21.46 -4.05
CA ASN A 251 33.24 22.06 -5.30
C ASN A 251 32.12 22.15 -6.36
N CYS A 252 32.48 22.51 -7.58
CA CYS A 252 31.61 22.51 -8.78
C CYS A 252 30.78 21.21 -8.92
N TYR A 253 31.38 20.03 -8.75
CA TYR A 253 30.68 18.74 -8.80
C TYR A 253 29.57 18.63 -7.74
N GLY A 254 29.86 19.04 -6.51
CA GLY A 254 28.89 19.09 -5.41
C GLY A 254 27.78 20.12 -5.64
N ILE A 255 28.14 21.33 -6.08
CA ILE A 255 27.22 22.42 -6.40
C ILE A 255 26.25 21.99 -7.52
N ALA A 256 26.77 21.57 -8.68
CA ALA A 256 25.98 21.15 -9.83
C ALA A 256 25.06 19.98 -9.48
N SER A 257 25.57 18.99 -8.75
CA SER A 257 24.76 17.87 -8.25
C SER A 257 23.61 18.33 -7.35
N SER A 258 23.85 19.30 -6.47
CA SER A 258 22.84 19.83 -5.54
C SER A 258 21.78 20.66 -6.26
N VAL A 259 22.20 21.49 -7.22
CA VAL A 259 21.32 22.25 -8.12
C VAL A 259 20.42 21.31 -8.93
N ALA A 260 20.98 20.22 -9.49
CA ALA A 260 20.22 19.20 -10.20
C ALA A 260 19.24 18.45 -9.28
N ALA A 261 19.64 18.10 -8.05
CA ALA A 261 18.74 17.46 -7.09
C ALA A 261 17.52 18.32 -6.75
N ILE A 262 17.73 19.62 -6.52
CA ILE A 262 16.65 20.59 -6.25
C ILE A 262 15.74 20.75 -7.48
N ALA A 263 16.33 20.94 -8.66
CA ALA A 263 15.58 21.06 -9.90
C ALA A 263 14.70 19.83 -10.16
N LYS A 264 15.24 18.62 -9.93
CA LYS A 264 14.48 17.36 -10.08
C LYS A 264 13.29 17.28 -9.14
N GLU A 265 13.44 17.68 -7.88
CA GLU A 265 12.34 17.68 -6.91
C GLU A 265 11.28 18.75 -7.19
N LEU A 266 11.63 19.80 -7.93
CA LEU A 266 10.74 20.86 -8.41
C LEU A 266 10.13 20.54 -9.80
N GLY A 267 10.34 19.34 -10.32
CA GLY A 267 9.71 18.85 -11.55
C GLY A 267 10.42 19.22 -12.86
N TYR A 268 11.64 19.74 -12.79
CA TYR A 268 12.50 19.93 -13.95
C TYR A 268 13.23 18.63 -14.32
N GLU A 269 13.76 18.57 -15.54
CA GLU A 269 14.56 17.44 -16.05
C GLU A 269 16.04 17.87 -16.26
N PRO A 270 16.82 18.05 -15.17
CA PRO A 270 18.18 18.54 -15.23
C PRO A 270 19.18 17.48 -15.71
N TYR A 271 20.22 17.98 -16.37
CA TYR A 271 21.44 17.25 -16.68
C TYR A 271 22.62 17.89 -15.94
N VAL A 272 23.38 17.09 -15.19
CA VAL A 272 24.71 17.47 -14.71
C VAL A 272 25.69 17.26 -15.85
N ILE A 273 26.49 18.28 -16.14
CA ILE A 273 27.50 18.26 -17.20
C ILE A 273 28.87 18.42 -16.55
N THR A 274 29.83 17.56 -16.91
CA THR A 274 31.26 17.73 -16.58
C THR A 274 32.04 18.08 -17.84
N ILE A 275 33.12 18.83 -17.69
CA ILE A 275 34.00 19.23 -18.78
C ILE A 275 35.47 18.98 -18.40
N PRO A 276 36.39 18.76 -19.37
CA PRO A 276 37.73 18.20 -19.10
C PRO A 276 38.68 19.06 -18.25
N ASP A 277 38.35 20.32 -17.98
CA ASP A 277 39.14 21.22 -17.12
C ASP A 277 38.85 21.06 -15.61
N GLY A 278 37.94 20.14 -15.26
CA GLY A 278 37.55 19.87 -13.88
C GLY A 278 36.30 20.61 -13.41
N HIS A 279 35.58 21.30 -14.29
CA HIS A 279 34.34 22.01 -13.93
C HIS A 279 33.05 21.18 -14.14
N SER A 280 32.01 21.54 -13.40
CA SER A 280 30.67 20.95 -13.49
C SER A 280 29.56 21.98 -13.26
N PHE A 281 28.50 21.87 -14.06
CA PHE A 281 27.34 22.77 -14.04
C PHE A 281 26.06 22.01 -14.44
N VAL A 282 24.90 22.68 -14.45
CA VAL A 282 23.60 22.07 -14.79
C VAL A 282 23.00 22.69 -16.05
N MET A 283 22.44 21.84 -16.91
CA MET A 283 21.55 22.25 -18.01
C MET A 283 20.10 21.80 -17.76
N ILE A 284 19.15 22.70 -17.99
CA ILE A 284 17.71 22.39 -18.01
C ILE A 284 17.11 23.07 -19.24
N ASN A 285 16.52 22.28 -20.16
CA ASN A 285 15.86 22.77 -21.38
C ASN A 285 16.69 23.76 -22.22
N GLY A 286 18.00 23.53 -22.32
CA GLY A 286 18.95 24.40 -23.05
C GLY A 286 19.46 25.61 -22.27
N LEU A 287 18.94 25.87 -21.06
CA LEU A 287 19.40 26.95 -20.18
C LEU A 287 20.47 26.45 -19.19
N TYR A 288 21.42 27.33 -18.89
CA TYR A 288 22.60 27.07 -18.06
C TYR A 288 22.44 27.55 -16.61
N TYR A 289 22.90 26.71 -15.68
CA TYR A 289 22.89 26.96 -14.23
C TYR A 289 24.29 26.62 -13.69
N ASP A 290 25.08 27.64 -13.38
CA ASP A 290 26.53 27.55 -13.18
C ASP A 290 26.98 28.50 -12.05
N ASN A 291 27.96 28.08 -11.25
CA ASN A 291 28.57 28.90 -10.20
C ASN A 291 29.73 29.77 -10.71
N MET A 292 30.21 29.55 -11.93
CA MET A 292 31.23 30.37 -12.58
C MET A 292 30.62 31.51 -13.42
N TYR A 293 31.48 32.33 -14.04
CA TYR A 293 31.11 33.39 -14.99
C TYR A 293 30.08 34.41 -14.46
N GLY A 294 30.20 34.80 -13.19
CA GLY A 294 29.26 35.74 -12.55
C GLY A 294 27.97 35.12 -12.04
N THR A 295 27.92 33.79 -11.87
CA THR A 295 26.74 33.01 -11.43
C THR A 295 25.60 33.02 -12.45
N LEU A 296 25.50 31.97 -13.25
CA LEU A 296 24.47 31.82 -14.27
C LEU A 296 23.24 31.15 -13.67
N PHE A 297 22.07 31.81 -13.73
CA PHE A 297 20.77 31.21 -13.38
C PHE A 297 19.81 31.27 -14.57
N GLY A 298 19.69 30.17 -15.29
CA GLY A 298 18.83 30.09 -16.48
C GLY A 298 19.37 30.88 -17.68
N ALA A 299 20.69 31.02 -17.79
CA ALA A 299 21.31 31.76 -18.89
C ALA A 299 21.13 31.04 -20.23
N ALA A 300 20.90 31.78 -21.31
CA ALA A 300 20.76 31.22 -22.66
C ALA A 300 22.12 30.83 -23.29
N THR A 301 23.22 31.41 -22.80
CA THR A 301 24.58 31.21 -23.31
C THR A 301 25.57 31.00 -22.16
N ARG A 302 26.67 30.32 -22.47
CA ARG A 302 27.90 30.26 -21.65
C ARG A 302 29.11 30.15 -22.60
N PRO A 303 30.35 30.35 -22.12
CA PRO A 303 31.55 30.13 -22.94
C PRO A 303 31.60 28.74 -23.60
N ALA A 304 32.26 28.65 -24.75
CA ALA A 304 32.39 27.41 -25.50
C ALA A 304 33.12 26.32 -24.70
N TYR A 305 32.74 25.05 -24.93
CA TYR A 305 33.17 23.92 -24.11
C TYR A 305 33.05 22.60 -24.87
N THR A 306 33.80 21.60 -24.43
CA THR A 306 33.61 20.19 -24.78
C THR A 306 32.93 19.45 -23.62
N ILE A 307 32.08 18.47 -23.91
CA ILE A 307 31.44 17.64 -22.88
C ILE A 307 32.31 16.42 -22.62
N GLU A 308 32.66 16.18 -21.36
CA GLU A 308 33.25 14.92 -20.92
C GLU A 308 32.13 13.96 -20.47
N HIS A 309 31.25 14.40 -19.57
CA HIS A 309 30.08 13.64 -19.13
C HIS A 309 28.79 14.45 -19.17
N LYS A 310 27.69 13.77 -19.53
CA LYS A 310 26.32 14.32 -19.51
C LYS A 310 25.40 13.33 -18.81
N ILE A 311 25.05 13.62 -17.56
CA ILE A 311 24.32 12.73 -16.66
C ILE A 311 22.93 13.29 -16.43
N LYS A 312 21.89 12.50 -16.75
CA LYS A 312 20.51 12.84 -16.40
C LYS A 312 20.24 12.48 -14.93
N PHE A 313 19.70 13.43 -14.17
CA PHE A 313 19.32 13.28 -12.75
C PHE A 313 17.85 12.80 -12.59
#